data_AF-A0A147B9Y4-F1
#
_entry.id   AF-A0A147B9Y4-F1
#
_cell.length_a   1.000
_cell.length_b   1.000
_cell.length_c   1.000
_cell.angle_alpha   90.00
_cell.angle_beta   90.00
_cell.angle_gamma   90.00
#
_symmetry.space_group_name_H-M   'P 1'
#
loop_
_entity.id
_entity.type
_entity.pdbx_description
1 polymer ?
#
loop_
_entity_poly.entity_id
_entity_poly.type
_entity_poly.pdbx_seq_one_letter_code
_entity_poly.pdbx_strand_id
1 'polypeptide(L)'
;VAELDFTACEDPVERDLQVEVLHIYRSRLLERARRKWIIRKHGLLSQQKNQQFWRRYSATLGERVCSVLIRFMQLLSPDDFDFLIESLHCEQLLKQQTKLLQESRSVGLVKMNSIHLYKQCSRWRMSHRSKRPGLAEFLNSMKNERSANVWLHKQLVKDSSILLDSRKPLAGRKTAPPLNITGLPGYEKLSNREKELCANLRLVPDMYLSFKTMLINEYQKLGSSAWQMREPS
;
A
#
# COMPACT_ATOMS: atom_id res chain seq x y z
N VAL A 1 -58.11 -16.21 8.38
CA VAL A 1 -58.66 -15.85 9.72
C VAL A 1 -60.08 -15.34 9.61
N ALA A 2 -60.40 -14.41 8.70
CA ALA A 2 -61.77 -13.93 8.50
C ALA A 2 -62.78 -15.01 8.02
N GLU A 3 -62.29 -16.18 7.57
CA GLU A 3 -63.10 -17.34 7.14
C GLU A 3 -63.01 -18.54 8.11
N LEU A 4 -62.45 -18.35 9.32
CA LEU A 4 -62.43 -19.44 10.32
C LEU A 4 -63.80 -19.52 10.99
N ASP A 5 -64.51 -20.63 10.78
CA ASP A 5 -65.81 -20.88 11.37
C ASP A 5 -65.74 -22.01 12.40
N PHE A 6 -65.57 -21.63 13.66
CA PHE A 6 -65.47 -22.55 14.80
C PHE A 6 -66.83 -23.12 15.23
N THR A 7 -67.92 -22.61 14.68
CA THR A 7 -69.29 -22.99 15.08
C THR A 7 -69.89 -24.10 14.23
N ALA A 8 -69.35 -24.36 13.04
CA ALA A 8 -69.83 -25.36 12.09
C ALA A 8 -68.99 -26.67 12.07
N CYS A 9 -67.90 -26.72 12.83
CA CYS A 9 -66.90 -27.78 12.72
C CYS A 9 -67.06 -28.85 13.82
N GLU A 10 -67.69 -29.97 13.48
CA GLU A 10 -67.87 -31.13 14.38
C GLU A 10 -66.58 -31.96 14.52
N ASP A 11 -65.74 -32.03 13.48
CA ASP A 11 -64.51 -32.82 13.44
C ASP A 11 -63.43 -32.23 14.36
N PRO A 12 -62.92 -32.99 15.35
CA PRO A 12 -61.83 -32.53 16.23
C PRO A 12 -60.55 -32.17 15.46
N VAL A 13 -60.22 -32.86 14.36
CA VAL A 13 -58.98 -32.61 13.61
C VAL A 13 -59.02 -31.27 12.89
N GLU A 14 -60.17 -30.93 12.31
CA GLU A 14 -60.36 -29.65 11.63
C GLU A 14 -60.39 -28.48 12.63
N ARG A 15 -61.00 -28.67 13.82
CA ARG A 15 -60.91 -27.68 14.91
C ARG A 15 -59.47 -27.44 15.36
N ASP A 16 -58.68 -28.49 15.56
CA ASP A 16 -57.26 -28.37 15.94
C ASP A 16 -56.47 -27.62 14.86
N LEU A 17 -56.72 -27.91 13.59
CA LEU A 17 -56.10 -27.19 12.47
C LEU A 17 -56.48 -25.69 12.47
N GLN A 18 -57.75 -25.36 12.68
CA GLN A 18 -58.21 -23.98 12.77
C GLN A 18 -57.58 -23.23 13.96
N VAL A 19 -57.41 -23.91 15.11
CA VAL A 19 -56.70 -23.38 16.29
C VAL A 19 -55.22 -23.14 15.99
N GLU A 20 -54.55 -24.05 15.29
CA GLU A 20 -53.16 -23.86 14.86
C GLU A 20 -52.99 -22.68 13.91
N VAL A 21 -53.95 -22.47 12.98
CA VAL A 21 -53.96 -21.28 12.13
C VAL A 21 -54.04 -19.99 12.96
N LEU A 22 -54.83 -19.97 14.06
CA LEU A 22 -54.87 -18.84 14.98
C LEU A 22 -53.54 -18.65 15.73
N HIS A 23 -52.89 -19.73 16.17
CA HIS A 23 -51.57 -19.66 16.81
C HIS A 23 -50.50 -19.08 15.89
N ILE A 24 -50.49 -19.49 14.61
CA ILE A 24 -49.60 -18.93 13.59
C ILE A 24 -49.89 -17.44 13.40
N TYR A 25 -51.17 -17.06 13.27
CA TYR A 25 -51.55 -15.66 13.10
C TYR A 25 -51.13 -14.79 14.30
N ARG A 26 -51.41 -15.24 15.52
CA ARG A 26 -51.01 -14.58 16.77
C ARG A 26 -49.50 -14.41 16.84
N SER A 27 -48.74 -15.47 16.53
CA SER A 27 -47.28 -15.44 16.51
C SER A 27 -46.75 -14.39 15.53
N ARG A 28 -47.34 -14.30 14.32
CA ARG A 28 -46.98 -13.27 13.34
C ARG A 28 -47.32 -11.85 13.81
N LEU A 29 -48.43 -11.66 14.51
CA LEU A 29 -48.85 -10.37 15.05
C LEU A 29 -47.88 -9.91 16.15
N LEU A 30 -47.56 -10.81 17.08
CA LEU A 30 -46.60 -10.56 18.17
C LEU A 30 -45.21 -10.27 17.62
N GLU A 31 -44.74 -11.03 16.63
CA GLU A 31 -43.44 -10.81 16.00
C GLU A 31 -43.38 -9.45 15.29
N ARG A 32 -44.47 -9.02 14.63
CA ARG A 32 -44.57 -7.67 14.04
C ARG A 32 -44.50 -6.58 15.12
N ALA A 33 -45.21 -6.76 16.23
CA ALA A 33 -45.18 -5.83 17.35
C ALA A 33 -43.78 -5.75 17.98
N ARG A 34 -43.13 -6.90 18.19
CA ARG A 34 -41.76 -7.03 18.67
C ARG A 34 -40.77 -6.28 17.77
N ARG A 35 -40.82 -6.47 16.45
CA ARG A 35 -39.94 -5.74 15.50
C ARG A 35 -40.11 -4.23 15.60
N LYS A 36 -41.36 -3.75 15.63
CA LYS A 36 -41.65 -2.30 15.81
C LYS A 36 -41.10 -1.79 17.14
N TRP A 37 -41.23 -2.57 18.21
CA TRP A 37 -40.68 -2.25 19.52
C TRP A 37 -39.16 -2.13 19.49
N ILE A 38 -38.44 -3.10 18.91
CA ILE A 38 -36.97 -3.06 18.77
C ILE A 38 -36.54 -1.84 17.95
N ILE A 39 -37.18 -1.60 16.79
CA ILE A 39 -36.87 -0.45 15.92
C ILE A 39 -37.02 0.86 16.67
N ARG A 40 -38.11 1.02 17.44
CA ARG A 40 -38.35 2.23 18.22
C ARG A 40 -37.38 2.37 19.38
N LYS A 41 -37.16 1.30 20.15
CA LYS A 41 -36.34 1.29 21.37
C LYS A 41 -34.87 1.59 21.08
N HIS A 42 -34.32 1.07 19.99
CA HIS A 42 -32.94 1.33 19.56
C HIS A 42 -32.81 2.51 18.57
N GLY A 43 -33.87 3.30 18.36
CA GLY A 43 -33.81 4.49 17.52
C GLY A 43 -33.54 4.22 16.03
N LEU A 44 -33.88 3.03 15.52
CA LEU A 44 -33.51 2.57 14.17
C LEU A 44 -34.36 3.16 13.03
N LEU A 45 -35.15 4.21 13.28
CA LEU A 45 -36.01 4.83 12.28
C LEU A 45 -35.23 5.57 11.19
N SER A 46 -34.09 6.17 11.53
CA SER A 46 -33.29 6.96 10.58
C SER A 46 -32.13 6.13 10.03
N GLN A 47 -32.28 5.66 8.79
CA GLN A 47 -31.24 4.88 8.12
C GLN A 47 -29.91 5.63 8.02
N GLN A 48 -29.93 6.95 7.76
CA GLN A 48 -28.72 7.76 7.68
C GLN A 48 -28.00 7.87 9.02
N LYS A 49 -28.73 8.09 10.12
CA LYS A 49 -28.14 8.13 11.48
C LYS A 49 -27.55 6.77 11.85
N ASN A 50 -28.26 5.68 11.56
CA ASN A 50 -27.77 4.32 11.80
C ASN A 50 -26.47 4.04 11.03
N GLN A 51 -26.40 4.42 9.76
CA GLN A 51 -25.18 4.26 8.97
C GLN A 51 -23.99 5.07 9.53
N GLN A 52 -24.24 6.30 10.02
CA GLN A 52 -23.18 7.10 10.65
C GLN A 52 -22.71 6.49 11.97
N PHE A 53 -23.64 6.04 12.81
CA PHE A 53 -23.34 5.32 14.05
C PHE A 53 -22.42 4.13 13.78
N TRP A 54 -22.80 3.27 12.81
CA TRP A 54 -22.02 2.07 12.48
C TRP A 54 -20.69 2.35 11.77
N ARG A 55 -20.54 3.49 11.08
CA ARG A 55 -19.27 3.88 10.42
C ARG A 55 -18.12 4.04 11.39
N ARG A 56 -18.36 4.55 12.60
CA ARG A 56 -17.33 4.68 13.64
C ARG A 56 -16.78 3.31 14.07
N TYR A 57 -17.68 2.36 14.30
CA TYR A 57 -17.33 1.04 14.80
C TYR A 57 -16.80 0.11 13.71
N SER A 58 -17.30 0.22 12.46
CA SER A 58 -16.80 -0.60 11.35
C SER A 58 -15.32 -0.34 11.05
N ALA A 59 -14.83 0.89 11.25
CA ALA A 59 -13.43 1.22 11.08
C ALA A 59 -12.48 0.54 12.09
N THR A 60 -12.99 0.11 13.25
CA THR A 60 -12.19 -0.47 14.33
C THR A 60 -12.44 -1.97 14.53
N LEU A 61 -13.71 -2.36 14.60
CA LEU A 61 -14.16 -3.75 14.83
C LEU A 61 -14.33 -4.53 13.52
N GLY A 62 -14.53 -3.84 12.38
CA GLY A 62 -14.79 -4.45 11.08
C GLY A 62 -16.28 -4.74 10.83
N GLU A 63 -16.66 -4.72 9.55
CA GLU A 63 -18.07 -4.86 9.12
C GLU A 63 -18.72 -6.18 9.54
N ARG A 64 -17.97 -7.28 9.49
CA ARG A 64 -18.46 -8.62 9.87
C ARG A 64 -18.87 -8.67 11.33
N VAL A 65 -18.07 -8.08 12.21
CA VAL A 65 -18.33 -8.05 13.66
C VAL A 65 -19.54 -7.17 13.95
N CYS A 66 -19.61 -5.97 13.36
CA CYS A 66 -20.79 -5.09 13.49
C CYS A 66 -22.09 -5.79 13.04
N SER A 67 -22.03 -6.57 11.95
CA SER A 67 -23.19 -7.33 11.44
C SER A 67 -23.63 -8.44 12.40
N VAL A 68 -22.71 -9.01 13.18
CA VAL A 68 -23.05 -9.93 14.28
C VAL A 68 -23.67 -9.16 15.44
N LEU A 69 -23.07 -8.03 15.80
CA LEU A 69 -23.46 -7.26 16.97
C LEU A 69 -24.91 -6.76 16.91
N ILE A 70 -25.42 -6.37 15.74
CA ILE A 70 -26.82 -5.94 15.56
C ILE A 70 -27.84 -6.96 16.12
N ARG A 71 -27.53 -8.27 16.11
CA ARG A 71 -28.42 -9.29 16.67
C ARG A 71 -28.62 -9.15 18.18
N PHE A 72 -27.66 -8.59 18.91
CA PHE A 72 -27.78 -8.39 20.36
C PHE A 72 -28.75 -7.26 20.74
N MET A 73 -29.16 -6.39 19.80
CA MET A 73 -30.27 -5.45 20.01
C MET A 73 -31.60 -6.17 20.30
N GLN A 74 -31.69 -7.46 19.97
CA GLN A 74 -32.86 -8.27 20.30
C GLN A 74 -32.89 -8.75 21.75
N LEU A 75 -31.74 -8.70 22.43
CA LEU A 75 -31.50 -9.30 23.76
C LEU A 75 -31.20 -8.22 24.82
N LEU A 76 -30.59 -7.12 24.43
CA LEU A 76 -30.10 -6.06 25.33
C LEU A 76 -30.98 -4.82 25.29
N SER A 77 -30.96 -4.05 26.39
CA SER A 77 -31.44 -2.66 26.40
C SER A 77 -30.58 -1.80 25.47
N PRO A 78 -31.05 -0.67 24.91
CA PRO A 78 -30.23 0.25 24.13
C PRO A 78 -29.00 0.72 24.91
N ASP A 79 -29.16 1.06 26.19
CA ASP A 79 -28.04 1.53 27.01
C ASP A 79 -26.98 0.44 27.21
N ASP A 80 -27.40 -0.79 27.53
CA ASP A 80 -26.49 -1.93 27.69
C ASP A 80 -25.83 -2.31 26.37
N PHE A 81 -26.56 -2.21 25.26
CA PHE A 81 -26.05 -2.46 23.93
C PHE A 81 -25.00 -1.42 23.55
N ASP A 82 -25.28 -0.14 23.76
CA ASP A 82 -24.33 0.94 23.48
C ASP A 82 -23.08 0.82 24.35
N PHE A 83 -23.25 0.46 25.63
CA PHE A 83 -22.15 0.15 26.53
C PHE A 83 -21.29 -1.02 26.02
N LEU A 84 -21.92 -2.10 25.55
CA LEU A 84 -21.22 -3.25 24.97
C LEU A 84 -20.40 -2.84 23.73
N ILE A 85 -21.01 -2.09 22.80
CA ILE A 85 -20.35 -1.66 21.57
C ILE A 85 -19.17 -0.74 21.87
N GLU A 86 -19.36 0.24 22.74
CA GLU A 86 -18.30 1.18 23.13
C GLU A 86 -17.17 0.46 23.87
N SER A 87 -17.50 -0.52 24.73
CA SER A 87 -16.50 -1.34 25.42
C SER A 87 -15.63 -2.13 24.45
N LEU A 88 -16.24 -2.81 23.47
CA LEU A 88 -15.50 -3.55 22.45
C LEU A 88 -14.64 -2.63 21.58
N HIS A 89 -15.17 -1.45 21.22
CA HIS A 89 -14.45 -0.43 20.46
C HIS A 89 -13.20 0.04 21.22
N CYS A 90 -13.35 0.41 22.49
CA CYS A 90 -12.25 0.82 23.37
C CYS A 90 -11.22 -0.29 23.56
N GLU A 91 -11.66 -1.52 23.81
CA GLU A 91 -10.78 -2.68 23.93
C GLU A 91 -9.91 -2.85 22.67
N GLN A 92 -10.52 -2.75 21.49
CA GLN A 92 -9.81 -2.90 20.23
C GLN A 92 -8.81 -1.76 19.99
N LEU A 93 -9.15 -0.52 20.34
CA LEU A 93 -8.21 0.61 20.28
C LEU A 93 -7.01 0.39 21.21
N LEU A 94 -7.25 -0.09 22.43
CA LEU A 94 -6.19 -0.40 23.39
C LEU A 94 -5.28 -1.53 22.89
N LYS A 95 -5.84 -2.58 22.27
CA LYS A 95 -5.05 -3.64 21.63
C LYS A 95 -4.19 -3.10 20.50
N GLN A 96 -4.73 -2.24 19.65
CA GLN A 96 -3.98 -1.60 18.56
C GLN A 96 -2.85 -0.72 19.09
N GLN A 97 -3.12 0.07 20.14
CA GLN A 97 -2.10 0.90 20.77
C GLN A 97 -1.00 0.07 21.43
N THR A 98 -1.37 -1.00 22.15
CA THR A 98 -0.42 -1.93 22.77
C THR A 98 0.49 -2.56 21.72
N LYS A 99 -0.09 -3.04 20.62
CA LYS A 99 0.67 -3.60 19.49
C LYS A 99 1.62 -2.57 18.88
N LEU A 100 1.14 -1.34 18.64
CA LEU A 100 1.94 -0.24 18.11
C LEU A 100 3.13 0.09 19.02
N LEU A 101 2.93 0.05 20.34
CA LEU A 101 3.99 0.28 21.31
C LEU A 101 5.01 -0.86 21.33
N GLN A 102 4.55 -2.12 21.29
CA GLN A 102 5.43 -3.29 21.22
C GLN A 102 6.30 -3.26 19.95
N GLU A 103 5.70 -2.97 18.79
CA GLU A 103 6.42 -2.80 17.52
C GLU A 103 7.40 -1.63 17.56
N SER A 104 7.04 -0.52 18.22
CA SER A 104 7.97 0.60 18.37
C SER A 104 9.19 0.24 19.22
N ARG A 105 8.98 -0.56 20.28
CA ARG A 105 10.06 -1.04 21.15
C ARG A 105 10.97 -2.04 20.45
N SER A 106 10.44 -2.92 19.60
CA SER A 106 11.28 -3.87 18.84
C SER A 106 12.20 -3.18 17.83
N VAL A 107 11.82 -1.98 17.37
CA VAL A 107 12.66 -1.10 16.53
C VAL A 107 13.66 -0.28 17.37
N GLY A 108 13.55 -0.29 18.70
CA GLY A 108 14.41 0.47 19.62
C GLY A 108 13.91 1.89 19.92
N LEU A 109 12.65 2.23 19.60
CA LEU A 109 12.07 3.52 19.95
C LEU A 109 11.62 3.52 21.41
N VAL A 110 12.12 4.48 22.19
CA VAL A 110 11.78 4.63 23.62
C VAL A 110 10.82 5.79 23.86
N LYS A 111 10.85 6.83 23.03
CA LYS A 111 10.04 8.06 23.21
C LYS A 111 8.79 8.04 22.34
N MET A 112 7.62 8.30 22.92
CA MET A 112 6.33 8.33 22.21
C MET A 112 6.34 9.27 20.98
N ASN A 113 6.90 10.49 21.15
CA ASN A 113 6.93 11.52 20.11
C ASN A 113 7.70 11.07 18.86
N SER A 114 8.67 10.15 19.02
CA SER A 114 9.48 9.63 17.92
C SER A 114 8.73 8.61 17.05
N ILE A 115 7.64 8.00 17.55
CA ILE A 115 6.89 6.95 16.84
C ILE A 115 6.23 7.51 15.58
N HIS A 116 5.59 8.68 15.68
CA HIS A 116 4.93 9.30 14.53
C HIS A 116 5.93 9.66 13.43
N LEU A 117 7.03 10.34 13.80
CA LEU A 117 8.09 10.71 12.87
C LEU A 117 8.73 9.48 12.23
N TYR A 118 9.03 8.44 13.02
CA TYR A 118 9.55 7.18 12.51
C TYR A 118 8.61 6.54 11.48
N LYS A 119 7.30 6.46 11.77
CA LYS A 119 6.31 5.91 10.85
C LYS A 119 6.21 6.74 9.57
N GLN A 120 6.25 8.07 9.66
CA GLN A 120 6.24 8.96 8.51
C GLN A 120 7.48 8.78 7.63
N CYS A 121 8.68 8.81 8.23
CA CYS A 121 9.93 8.55 7.52
C CYS A 121 9.97 7.14 6.92
N SER A 122 9.48 6.13 7.64
CA SER A 122 9.38 4.75 7.15
C SER A 122 8.46 4.65 5.94
N ARG A 123 7.25 5.23 6.00
CA ARG A 123 6.31 5.31 4.87
C ARG A 123 6.93 6.03 3.68
N TRP A 124 7.61 7.15 3.92
CA TRP A 124 8.32 7.89 2.87
C TRP A 124 9.40 7.02 2.22
N ARG A 125 10.25 6.34 3.03
CA ARG A 125 11.27 5.41 2.53
C ARG A 125 10.65 4.31 1.69
N MET A 126 9.60 3.63 2.17
CA MET A 126 8.95 2.53 1.43
C MET A 126 8.36 2.99 0.10
N SER A 127 7.72 4.16 0.06
CA SER A 127 7.17 4.72 -1.18
C SER A 127 8.25 5.06 -2.21
N HIS A 128 9.43 5.52 -1.75
CA HIS A 128 10.55 5.88 -2.62
C HIS A 128 11.48 4.71 -2.94
N ARG A 129 11.50 3.65 -2.10
CA ARG A 129 12.28 2.43 -2.33
C ARG A 129 11.83 1.66 -3.56
N SER A 130 10.55 1.75 -3.91
CA SER A 130 10.01 1.13 -5.14
C SER A 130 10.34 1.92 -6.42
N LYS A 131 10.71 3.20 -6.30
CA LYS A 131 10.94 4.09 -7.46
C LYS A 131 12.42 4.24 -7.83
N ARG A 132 13.32 3.87 -6.91
CA ARG A 132 14.75 3.73 -7.17
C ARG A 132 15.05 2.24 -7.29
N PRO A 133 15.41 1.71 -8.47
CA PRO A 133 16.00 0.37 -8.53
C PRO A 133 17.25 0.44 -7.67
N GLY A 134 17.20 -0.19 -6.50
CA GLY A 134 18.29 -0.10 -5.54
C GLY A 134 19.57 -0.69 -6.15
N LEU A 135 20.71 -0.41 -5.52
CA LEU A 135 21.98 -1.09 -5.81
C LEU A 135 21.80 -2.61 -5.90
N ALA A 136 20.89 -3.18 -5.12
CA ALA A 136 20.52 -4.60 -5.19
C ALA A 136 19.92 -5.03 -6.54
N GLU A 137 19.03 -4.24 -7.15
CA GLU A 137 18.44 -4.56 -8.46
C GLU A 137 19.47 -4.41 -9.58
N PHE A 138 20.32 -3.37 -9.50
CA PHE A 138 21.48 -3.19 -10.38
C PHE A 138 22.46 -4.36 -10.28
N LEU A 139 22.87 -4.74 -9.07
CA LEU A 139 23.75 -5.88 -8.83
C LEU A 139 23.12 -7.20 -9.30
N ASN A 140 21.80 -7.35 -9.20
CA ASN A 140 21.10 -8.55 -9.68
C ASN A 140 21.01 -8.59 -11.21
N SER A 141 20.82 -7.44 -11.87
CA SER A 141 20.86 -7.33 -13.33
C SER A 141 22.26 -7.51 -13.91
N MET A 142 23.32 -7.14 -13.18
CA MET A 142 24.72 -7.31 -13.60
C MET A 142 25.22 -8.76 -13.52
N LYS A 143 24.52 -9.66 -12.82
CA LYS A 143 24.90 -11.08 -12.76
C LYS A 143 24.68 -11.85 -14.07
N ASN A 144 23.87 -11.31 -14.98
CA ASN A 144 23.56 -11.95 -16.26
C ASN A 144 23.57 -10.92 -17.39
N GLU A 145 24.34 -11.18 -18.43
CA GLU A 145 24.59 -10.23 -19.53
C GLU A 145 23.30 -9.78 -20.24
N ARG A 146 22.32 -10.70 -20.38
CA ARG A 146 21.01 -10.39 -20.97
C ARG A 146 20.17 -9.47 -20.08
N SER A 147 20.22 -9.69 -18.76
CA SER A 147 19.50 -8.90 -17.77
C SER A 147 20.09 -7.49 -17.62
N ALA A 148 21.42 -7.36 -17.75
CA ALA A 148 22.12 -6.08 -17.77
C ALA A 148 21.74 -5.25 -19.00
N ASN A 149 21.70 -5.86 -20.18
CA ASN A 149 21.30 -5.20 -21.42
C ASN A 149 19.84 -4.69 -21.37
N VAL A 150 18.91 -5.49 -20.84
CA VAL A 150 17.51 -5.08 -20.65
C VAL A 150 17.38 -3.93 -19.64
N TRP A 151 18.15 -3.96 -18.55
CA TRP A 151 18.16 -2.89 -17.55
C TRP A 151 18.73 -1.58 -18.11
N LEU A 152 19.84 -1.64 -18.85
CA LEU A 152 20.45 -0.49 -19.52
C LEU A 152 19.50 0.14 -20.54
N HIS A 153 18.83 -0.67 -21.35
CA HIS A 153 17.82 -0.18 -22.30
C HIS A 153 16.62 0.48 -21.59
N LYS A 154 16.18 -0.09 -20.45
CA LYS A 154 15.10 0.48 -19.64
C LYS A 154 15.47 1.82 -18.99
N GLN A 155 16.73 2.03 -18.60
CA GLN A 155 17.21 3.32 -18.11
C GLN A 155 17.32 4.35 -19.24
N LEU A 156 17.87 3.97 -20.39
CA LEU A 156 18.01 4.85 -21.56
C LEU A 156 16.65 5.39 -22.04
N VAL A 157 15.62 4.54 -22.08
CA VAL A 157 14.25 4.93 -22.46
C VAL A 157 13.59 5.85 -21.41
N LYS A 158 13.95 5.69 -20.14
CA LYS A 158 13.44 6.53 -19.04
C LYS A 158 14.05 7.93 -19.10
N ASP A 159 15.33 8.04 -19.37
CA ASP A 159 16.03 9.32 -19.52
C ASP A 159 15.71 10.01 -20.86
N SER A 160 15.44 9.26 -21.93
CA SER A 160 15.02 9.83 -23.22
C SER A 160 13.60 10.40 -23.20
N SER A 161 12.76 10.02 -22.23
CA SER A 161 11.39 10.55 -22.13
C SER A 161 11.30 12.04 -21.74
N ILE A 162 12.44 12.67 -21.40
CA ILE A 162 12.54 14.11 -21.12
C ILE A 162 12.94 14.91 -22.38
N LEU A 163 13.42 14.27 -23.45
CA LEU A 163 13.80 14.94 -24.70
C LEU A 163 13.31 14.15 -25.93
N LEU A 164 12.23 14.68 -26.51
CA LEU A 164 11.60 14.35 -27.79
C LEU A 164 10.70 13.11 -27.87
N ASP A 165 9.45 13.41 -28.22
CA ASP A 165 8.45 12.51 -28.77
C ASP A 165 8.97 11.84 -30.06
N SER A 166 9.13 10.51 -30.04
CA SER A 166 9.11 9.72 -31.27
C SER A 166 8.80 8.26 -30.97
N ARG A 167 7.52 7.90 -31.15
CA ARG A 167 7.07 6.51 -31.19
C ARG A 167 7.50 5.88 -32.53
N LYS A 168 8.54 5.03 -32.52
CA LYS A 168 8.74 3.93 -33.49
C LYS A 168 9.79 2.94 -32.95
N PRO A 169 9.55 1.62 -33.01
CA PRO A 169 10.55 0.64 -32.60
C PRO A 169 11.62 0.53 -33.69
N LEU A 170 12.89 0.73 -33.32
CA LEU A 170 14.03 0.63 -34.23
C LEU A 170 14.75 -0.69 -34.01
N ALA A 171 14.32 -1.71 -34.76
CA ALA A 171 15.17 -2.85 -35.06
C ALA A 171 16.34 -2.39 -35.94
N GLY A 172 17.56 -2.78 -35.56
CA GLY A 172 18.75 -2.72 -36.42
C GLY A 172 19.28 -1.32 -36.79
N ARG A 173 19.85 -0.59 -35.83
CA ARG A 173 20.78 0.51 -36.16
C ARG A 173 22.21 -0.02 -36.17
N LYS A 174 22.84 -0.01 -37.36
CA LYS A 174 24.30 -0.04 -37.51
C LYS A 174 24.91 1.02 -36.58
N THR A 175 26.07 0.74 -35.98
CA THR A 175 26.78 1.69 -35.12
C THR A 175 26.89 3.03 -35.84
N ALA A 176 26.33 4.08 -35.22
CA ALA A 176 26.37 5.42 -35.79
C ALA A 176 27.84 5.83 -35.98
N PRO A 177 28.18 6.57 -37.04
CA PRO A 177 29.55 7.03 -37.28
C PRO A 177 30.09 7.77 -36.04
N PRO A 178 31.41 7.71 -35.81
CA PRO A 178 32.04 8.31 -34.64
C PRO A 178 31.65 9.79 -34.52
N LEU A 179 31.44 10.24 -33.29
CA LEU A 179 30.95 11.58 -33.04
C LEU A 179 31.97 12.61 -33.52
N ASN A 180 31.57 13.52 -34.41
CA ASN A 180 32.40 14.66 -34.81
C ASN A 180 32.56 15.61 -33.61
N ILE A 181 33.68 15.47 -32.92
CA ILE A 181 34.05 16.25 -31.73
C ILE A 181 34.74 17.58 -32.07
N THR A 182 35.01 17.85 -33.35
CA THR A 182 35.62 19.10 -33.83
C THR A 182 34.69 20.29 -33.60
N GLY A 183 35.10 21.23 -32.75
CA GLY A 183 34.34 22.45 -32.41
C GLY A 183 33.61 22.41 -31.06
N LEU A 184 33.69 21.31 -30.31
CA LEU A 184 33.13 21.20 -28.96
C LEU A 184 34.07 21.81 -27.90
N PRO A 185 33.53 22.40 -26.81
CA PRO A 185 34.34 22.99 -25.75
C PRO A 185 35.24 21.93 -25.12
N GLY A 186 36.52 22.25 -24.93
CA GLY A 186 37.52 21.34 -24.38
C GLY A 186 38.24 20.44 -25.41
N TYR A 187 37.86 20.49 -26.69
CA TYR A 187 38.48 19.68 -27.76
C TYR A 187 40.00 19.94 -27.91
N GLU A 188 40.43 21.19 -27.75
CA GLU A 188 41.85 21.57 -27.89
C GLU A 188 42.74 21.02 -26.78
N LYS A 189 42.16 20.68 -25.63
CA LYS A 189 42.89 20.18 -24.45
C LYS A 189 43.09 18.66 -24.46
N LEU A 190 42.54 17.96 -25.46
CA LEU A 190 42.62 16.50 -25.60
C LEU A 190 43.82 16.09 -26.47
N SER A 191 44.51 15.03 -26.06
CA SER A 191 45.50 14.35 -26.92
C SER A 191 44.84 13.65 -28.10
N ASN A 192 45.57 13.38 -29.18
CA ASN A 192 45.04 12.70 -30.37
C ASN A 192 44.41 11.33 -30.04
N ARG A 193 45.00 10.59 -29.10
CA ARG A 193 44.42 9.33 -28.58
C ARG A 193 43.13 9.53 -27.79
N GLU A 194 43.02 10.64 -27.07
CA GLU A 194 41.83 10.98 -26.27
C GLU A 194 40.70 11.51 -27.15
N LYS A 195 41.04 12.19 -28.25
CA LYS A 195 40.10 12.60 -29.30
C LYS A 195 39.46 11.37 -29.96
N GLU A 196 40.26 10.40 -30.38
CA GLU A 196 39.74 9.14 -30.93
C GLU A 196 38.84 8.40 -29.93
N LEU A 197 39.26 8.36 -28.66
CA LEU A 197 38.48 7.74 -27.59
C LEU A 197 37.13 8.45 -27.39
N CYS A 198 37.10 9.78 -27.35
CA CYS A 198 35.87 10.56 -27.21
C CYS A 198 34.94 10.40 -28.42
N ALA A 199 35.50 10.33 -29.63
CA ALA A 199 34.74 10.13 -30.87
C ALA A 199 34.08 8.74 -30.91
N ASN A 200 34.82 7.69 -30.49
CA ASN A 200 34.34 6.31 -30.45
C ASN A 200 33.32 6.07 -29.33
N LEU A 201 33.57 6.62 -28.14
CA LEU A 201 32.66 6.50 -26.98
C LEU A 201 31.52 7.52 -26.99
N ARG A 202 31.50 8.43 -27.97
CA ARG A 202 30.50 9.50 -28.13
C ARG A 202 30.41 10.39 -26.90
N LEU A 203 31.55 10.70 -26.29
CA LEU A 203 31.69 11.56 -25.14
C LEU A 203 31.99 13.00 -25.58
N VAL A 204 31.37 13.97 -24.92
CA VAL A 204 31.71 15.39 -25.10
C VAL A 204 33.08 15.65 -24.44
N PRO A 205 34.03 16.33 -25.12
CA PRO A 205 35.38 16.58 -24.59
C PRO A 205 35.42 17.15 -23.16
N ASP A 206 34.56 18.11 -22.84
CA ASP A 206 34.48 18.70 -21.49
C ASP A 206 34.08 17.70 -20.40
N MET A 207 33.15 16.80 -20.72
CA MET A 207 32.74 15.70 -19.83
C MET A 207 33.85 14.66 -19.65
N TYR A 208 34.61 14.38 -20.71
CA TYR A 208 35.76 13.48 -20.59
C TYR A 208 36.84 14.07 -19.66
N LEU A 209 37.11 15.37 -19.76
CA LEU A 209 38.08 16.05 -18.90
C LEU A 209 37.63 16.05 -17.44
N SER A 210 36.33 16.25 -17.16
CA SER A 210 35.80 16.18 -15.79
C SER A 210 35.92 14.77 -15.21
N PHE A 211 35.60 13.72 -15.97
CA PHE A 211 35.80 12.34 -15.53
C PHE A 211 37.28 11.99 -15.34
N LYS A 212 38.16 12.45 -16.25
CA LYS A 212 39.60 12.24 -16.15
C LYS A 212 40.17 12.89 -14.89
N THR A 213 39.79 14.13 -14.59
CA THR A 213 40.24 14.81 -13.36
C THR A 213 39.71 14.12 -12.10
N MET A 214 38.45 13.67 -12.10
CA MET A 214 37.89 12.90 -10.99
C MET A 214 38.64 11.59 -10.76
N LEU A 215 38.90 10.82 -11.83
CA LEU A 215 39.61 9.53 -11.73
C LEU A 215 41.06 9.71 -11.28
N ILE A 216 41.76 10.74 -11.77
CA ILE A 216 43.13 11.05 -11.32
C ILE A 216 43.12 11.45 -9.85
N ASN A 217 42.15 12.27 -9.42
CA ASN A 217 42.05 12.70 -8.03
C ASN A 217 41.75 11.53 -7.08
N GLU A 218 40.83 10.64 -7.45
CA GLU A 218 40.56 9.41 -6.69
C GLU A 218 41.76 8.46 -6.68
N TYR A 219 42.46 8.33 -7.81
CA TYR A 219 43.70 7.56 -7.87
C TYR A 219 44.80 8.15 -7.00
N GLN A 220 44.96 9.47 -6.93
CA GLN A 220 45.94 10.11 -6.05
C GLN A 220 45.57 9.91 -4.57
N LYS A 221 44.29 10.02 -4.22
CA LYS A 221 43.81 9.76 -2.84
C LYS A 221 44.05 8.31 -2.40
N LEU A 222 43.86 7.33 -3.29
CA LEU A 222 44.04 5.90 -2.97
C LEU A 222 45.48 5.42 -3.17
N GLY A 223 46.19 5.99 -4.15
CA GLY A 223 47.52 5.59 -4.60
C GLY A 223 48.62 5.94 -3.61
N SER A 224 48.52 7.02 -2.84
CA SER A 224 49.49 7.28 -1.77
C SER A 224 49.39 6.26 -0.62
N SER A 225 48.25 5.60 -0.44
CA SER A 225 48.03 4.63 0.65
C SER A 225 48.17 3.16 0.24
N ALA A 226 48.09 2.82 -1.05
CA ALA A 226 48.05 1.43 -1.51
C ALA A 226 49.41 0.84 -1.92
N TRP A 227 50.40 1.66 -2.29
CA TRP A 227 51.71 1.17 -2.77
C TRP A 227 52.77 1.05 -1.65
N GLN A 228 52.53 1.61 -0.46
CA GLN A 228 53.48 1.55 0.66
C GLN A 228 53.37 0.27 1.50
N MET A 229 52.45 -0.65 1.17
CA MET A 229 52.28 -1.95 1.83
C MET A 229 52.74 -3.15 0.97
N ARG A 230 53.55 -2.92 -0.07
CA ARG A 230 54.05 -4.02 -0.91
C ARG A 230 55.50 -3.84 -1.33
N GLU A 231 56.40 -3.72 -0.35
CA GLU A 231 57.77 -4.21 -0.51
C GLU A 231 58.02 -5.32 0.54
N PRO A 232 58.21 -6.58 0.12
CA PRO A 232 58.84 -7.60 0.96
C PRO A 232 60.37 -7.41 0.94
N SER A 233 60.98 -7.63 2.11
CA SER A 233 62.42 -7.70 2.37
C SER A 233 63.15 -8.72 1.48
#